data_AF-A0A0A9YAF8-F1
#
_entry.id   AF-A0A0A9YAF8-F1
#
_cell.length_a   1.000
_cell.length_b   1.000
_cell.length_c   1.000
_cell.angle_alpha   90.00
_cell.angle_beta   90.00
_cell.angle_gamma   90.00
#
_symmetry.space_group_name_H-M   'P 1'
#
loop_
_entity.id
_entity.type
_entity.pdbx_description
1 polymer ?
#
loop_
_entity_poly.entity_id
_entity_poly.type
_entity_poly.pdbx_seq_one_letter_code
_entity_poly.pdbx_strand_id
1 'polypeptide(L)'
;DLWAQMDLKSIKAATADLFERWENHWLSIDIDRCLNSRYNGHFPKISTFGSVATYICKMKNPVFEKLMAQLRLGCKDKLSLYVDKRRYIIDCTALCMSCNLLVLETLCHFILLCPIYQPYRLHYLHRFVPECSNSSTIPAERVDSTILDQLNCSYDLDKVAAICRYVPSALRLRSFSLNE
;
A
#
# COMPACT_ATOMS: atom_id res chain seq x y z
N ASP A 1 54.37 8.17 9.83
CA ASP A 1 53.73 7.26 8.86
C ASP A 1 52.34 6.83 9.27
N LEU A 2 51.33 7.63 8.92
CA LEU A 2 49.91 7.26 9.12
C LEU A 2 49.52 6.02 8.30
N TRP A 3 50.21 5.82 7.16
CA TRP A 3 50.06 4.68 6.26
C TRP A 3 50.70 3.38 6.78
N ALA A 4 51.66 3.46 7.72
CA ALA A 4 52.29 2.28 8.31
C ALA A 4 51.48 1.68 9.48
N GLN A 5 50.44 2.38 9.93
CA GLN A 5 49.60 1.99 11.09
C GLN A 5 48.21 1.49 10.68
N MET A 6 47.86 1.51 9.39
CA MET A 6 46.57 1.04 8.90
C MET A 6 46.60 -0.48 8.67
N ASP A 7 46.17 -1.25 9.67
CA ASP A 7 45.91 -2.68 9.50
C ASP A 7 44.67 -2.89 8.60
N LEU A 8 44.72 -3.90 7.73
CA LEU A 8 43.62 -4.31 6.87
C LEU A 8 42.34 -4.56 7.68
N LYS A 9 42.46 -5.08 8.91
CA LYS A 9 41.32 -5.29 9.81
C LYS A 9 40.70 -3.97 10.27
N SER A 10 41.52 -2.99 10.61
CA SER A 10 41.06 -1.65 11.01
C SER A 10 40.35 -0.93 9.86
N ILE A 11 40.86 -1.07 8.63
CA ILE A 11 40.19 -0.53 7.44
C ILE A 11 38.84 -1.20 7.23
N LYS A 12 38.76 -2.53 7.29
CA LYS A 12 37.50 -3.27 7.13
C LYS A 12 36.47 -2.89 8.20
N ALA A 13 36.90 -2.76 9.45
CA ALA A 13 36.03 -2.32 10.55
C ALA A 13 35.53 -0.88 10.33
N ALA A 14 36.41 0.05 9.96
CA ALA A 14 36.04 1.43 9.66
C ALA A 14 35.08 1.54 8.46
N THR A 15 35.26 0.71 7.43
CA THR A 15 34.32 0.67 6.29
C THR A 15 32.96 0.14 6.70
N ALA A 16 32.89 -0.92 7.52
CA ALA A 16 31.62 -1.47 7.99
C ALA A 16 30.86 -0.47 8.86
N ASP A 17 31.56 0.20 9.78
CA ASP A 17 31.02 1.29 10.61
C ASP A 17 30.56 2.48 9.77
N LEU A 18 31.28 2.84 8.70
CA LEU A 18 30.85 3.88 7.77
C LEU A 18 29.55 3.50 7.05
N PHE A 19 29.43 2.25 6.56
CA PHE A 19 28.21 1.77 5.93
C PHE A 19 27.02 1.78 6.90
N GLU A 20 27.22 1.31 8.13
CA GLU A 20 26.18 1.31 9.16
C GLU A 20 25.73 2.74 9.50
N ARG A 21 26.66 3.68 9.69
CA ARG A 21 26.33 5.09 9.93
C ARG A 21 25.58 5.71 8.76
N TRP A 22 25.97 5.36 7.54
CA TRP A 22 25.30 5.84 6.34
C TRP A 22 23.85 5.32 6.26
N GLU A 23 23.63 4.02 6.47
CA GLU A 23 22.29 3.43 6.51
C GLU A 23 21.43 4.06 7.61
N ASN A 24 21.98 4.20 8.82
CA ASN A 24 21.31 4.83 9.95
C ASN A 24 20.95 6.30 9.69
N HIS A 25 21.81 7.04 8.98
CA HIS A 25 21.54 8.42 8.61
C HIS A 25 20.31 8.55 7.70
N TRP A 26 20.23 7.73 6.65
CA TRP A 26 19.06 7.77 5.75
C TRP A 26 17.80 7.26 6.43
N LEU A 27 17.91 6.22 7.25
CA LEU A 27 16.79 5.74 8.05
C LEU A 27 16.26 6.85 8.97
N SER A 28 17.15 7.60 9.63
CA SER A 28 16.78 8.72 10.49
C SER A 28 16.09 9.85 9.71
N ILE A 29 16.60 10.19 8.52
CA ILE A 29 15.95 11.17 7.63
C ILE A 29 14.55 10.70 7.24
N ASP A 30 14.38 9.44 6.87
CA ASP A 30 13.08 8.90 6.47
C ASP A 30 12.11 8.81 7.65
N ILE A 31 12.59 8.49 8.85
CA ILE A 31 11.81 8.56 10.09
C ILE A 31 11.29 9.98 10.30
N ASP A 32 12.18 10.98 10.23
CA ASP A 32 11.84 12.38 10.46
C ASP A 32 10.83 12.89 9.42
N ARG A 33 11.07 12.60 8.13
CA ARG A 33 10.13 12.92 7.04
C ARG A 33 8.76 12.31 7.27
N CYS A 34 8.72 11.08 7.81
CA CYS A 34 7.47 10.40 8.04
C CYS A 34 6.68 11.02 9.19
N LEU A 35 7.32 11.20 10.35
CA LEU A 35 6.69 11.80 11.52
C LEU A 35 6.24 13.24 11.26
N ASN A 36 6.99 14.00 10.46
CA ASN A 36 6.69 15.39 10.14
C ASN A 36 5.81 15.57 8.89
N SER A 37 5.32 14.50 8.29
CA SER A 37 4.48 14.59 7.10
C SER A 37 3.12 15.23 7.40
N ARG A 38 2.90 16.43 6.86
CA ARG A 38 1.62 17.16 7.00
C ARG A 38 0.60 16.82 5.91
N TYR A 39 1.04 16.18 4.82
CA TYR A 39 0.23 15.95 3.63
C TYR A 39 -0.69 14.71 3.75
N ASN A 40 -0.39 13.76 4.63
CA ASN A 40 -1.21 12.56 4.81
C ASN A 40 -1.09 12.02 6.25
N GLY A 41 -2.17 12.10 7.03
CA GLY A 41 -2.23 11.61 8.41
C GLY A 41 -2.14 10.09 8.58
N HIS A 42 -2.19 9.31 7.48
CA HIS A 42 -1.95 7.88 7.49
C HIS A 42 -0.46 7.54 7.31
N PHE A 43 0.36 8.42 6.74
CA PHE A 43 1.78 8.13 6.48
C PHE A 43 2.55 7.75 7.77
N PRO A 44 2.43 8.48 8.89
CA PRO A 44 3.07 8.10 10.16
C PRO A 44 2.53 6.77 10.75
N LYS A 45 1.29 6.41 10.43
CA LYS A 45 0.64 5.18 10.94
C LYS A 45 1.15 3.94 10.19
N ILE A 46 1.41 4.09 8.90
CA ILE A 46 1.90 3.02 8.00
C ILE A 46 3.39 2.76 8.21
N SER A 47 4.16 3.79 8.57
CA SER A 47 5.61 3.72 8.68
C SER A 47 6.11 3.08 9.98
N THR A 48 5.29 2.32 10.70
CA THR A 48 5.69 1.71 11.97
C THR A 48 6.95 0.89 11.75
N PHE A 49 8.08 1.44 12.22
CA PHE A 49 9.46 1.05 11.93
C PHE A 49 9.75 -0.33 12.52
N GLY A 50 9.28 -1.40 11.87
CA GLY A 50 9.59 -2.75 12.31
C GLY A 50 8.86 -3.90 11.61
N SER A 51 7.62 -3.72 11.10
CA SER A 51 6.89 -4.85 10.49
C SER A 51 6.04 -4.50 9.28
N VAL A 52 5.38 -3.35 9.25
CA VAL A 52 4.35 -3.05 8.24
C VAL A 52 4.93 -2.89 6.81
N ALA A 53 6.23 -2.58 6.69
CA ALA A 53 6.92 -2.33 5.43
C ALA A 53 7.85 -3.47 4.96
N THR A 54 7.87 -4.63 5.63
CA THR A 54 8.78 -5.74 5.25
C THR A 54 8.55 -6.27 3.84
N TYR A 55 7.34 -6.06 3.27
CA TYR A 55 7.07 -6.37 1.87
C TYR A 55 7.91 -5.50 0.91
N ILE A 56 8.25 -4.25 1.25
CA ILE A 56 9.09 -3.38 0.41
C ILE A 56 10.49 -3.97 0.29
N CYS A 57 11.05 -4.47 1.40
CA CYS A 57 12.39 -5.05 1.39
C CYS A 57 12.44 -6.46 0.78
N LYS A 58 11.32 -7.20 0.81
CA LYS A 58 11.27 -8.61 0.37
C LYS A 58 10.72 -8.77 -1.05
N MET A 59 9.93 -7.82 -1.53
CA MET A 59 9.38 -7.88 -2.87
C MET A 59 10.47 -7.54 -3.90
N LYS A 60 10.41 -8.23 -5.05
CA LYS A 60 11.37 -8.03 -6.15
C LYS A 60 10.73 -7.29 -7.33
N ASN A 61 9.47 -6.86 -7.17
CA ASN A 61 8.69 -6.25 -8.23
C ASN A 61 8.35 -4.80 -7.87
N PRO A 62 9.07 -3.82 -8.44
CA PRO A 62 8.86 -2.41 -8.12
C PRO A 62 7.47 -1.90 -8.53
N VAL A 63 6.80 -2.55 -9.48
CA VAL A 63 5.43 -2.20 -9.88
C VAL A 63 4.45 -2.51 -8.74
N PHE A 64 4.61 -3.66 -8.10
CA PHE A 64 3.74 -4.07 -6.99
C PHE A 64 4.02 -3.23 -5.74
N GLU A 65 5.29 -2.88 -5.49
CA GLU A 65 5.67 -2.03 -4.36
C GLU A 65 5.03 -0.66 -4.49
N LYS A 66 5.14 -0.06 -5.68
CA LYS A 66 4.52 1.22 -6.00
C LYS A 66 3.00 1.16 -5.81
N LEU A 67 2.34 0.12 -6.33
CA LEU A 67 0.89 0.01 -6.23
C LEU A 67 0.42 -0.16 -4.78
N MET A 68 1.09 -1.01 -3.99
CA MET A 68 0.79 -1.16 -2.57
C MET A 68 1.02 0.12 -1.79
N ALA A 69 2.09 0.85 -2.09
CA ALA A 69 2.34 2.16 -1.49
C ALA A 69 1.21 3.15 -1.84
N GLN A 70 0.77 3.20 -3.10
CA GLN A 70 -0.34 4.07 -3.52
C GLN A 70 -1.67 3.71 -2.85
N LEU A 71 -1.97 2.42 -2.67
CA LEU A 71 -3.18 1.96 -1.99
C LEU A 71 -3.16 2.31 -0.51
N ARG A 72 -2.03 2.09 0.17
CA ARG A 72 -1.88 2.41 1.60
C ARG A 72 -1.88 3.91 1.86
N LEU A 73 -1.30 4.69 0.96
CA LEU A 73 -1.27 6.15 1.02
C LEU A 73 -2.50 6.81 0.39
N GLY A 74 -3.52 6.02 0.01
CA GLY A 74 -4.78 6.54 -0.49
C GLY A 74 -5.34 7.57 0.49
N CYS A 75 -5.55 8.79 0.02
CA CYS A 75 -6.19 9.83 0.82
C CYS A 75 -7.70 9.59 0.91
N LYS A 76 -8.30 10.12 1.99
CA LYS A 76 -9.73 9.99 2.26
C LYS A 76 -10.63 10.55 1.15
N ASP A 77 -10.18 11.61 0.47
CA ASP A 77 -11.00 12.32 -0.51
C ASP A 77 -10.74 11.86 -1.96
N LYS A 78 -9.48 11.60 -2.32
CA LYS A 78 -9.10 11.18 -3.67
C LYS A 78 -8.05 10.08 -3.61
N LEU A 79 -8.34 8.99 -4.32
CA LEU A 79 -7.42 7.88 -4.52
C LEU A 79 -6.86 7.95 -5.95
N SER A 80 -5.55 8.16 -6.07
CA SER A 80 -4.86 8.24 -7.37
C SER A 80 -3.91 7.06 -7.53
N LEU A 81 -4.24 6.16 -8.45
CA LEU A 81 -3.47 4.95 -8.74
C LEU A 81 -2.79 5.06 -10.10
N TYR A 82 -1.55 4.58 -10.21
CA TYR A 82 -0.82 4.58 -11.48
C TYR A 82 -0.49 3.15 -11.89
N VAL A 83 -1.21 2.64 -12.88
CA VAL A 83 -1.15 1.25 -13.34
C VAL A 83 -0.98 1.25 -14.86
N ASP A 84 -0.02 0.48 -15.37
CA ASP A 84 0.26 0.35 -16.81
C ASP A 84 0.41 1.68 -17.56
N LYS A 85 1.15 2.62 -16.98
CA LYS A 85 1.37 3.99 -17.50
C LYS A 85 0.10 4.85 -17.60
N ARG A 86 -1.01 4.40 -17.01
CA ARG A 86 -2.26 5.16 -16.92
C ARG A 86 -2.53 5.57 -15.48
N ARG A 87 -3.10 6.75 -15.32
CA ARG A 87 -3.52 7.28 -14.03
C ARG A 87 -5.02 7.05 -13.88
N TYR A 88 -5.42 6.32 -12.85
CA TYR A 88 -6.80 6.14 -12.45
C TYR A 88 -7.06 7.00 -11.22
N ILE A 89 -8.17 7.72 -11.22
CA ILE A 89 -8.56 8.61 -10.12
C ILE A 89 -9.94 8.18 -9.66
N ILE A 90 -10.06 7.87 -8.38
CA ILE A 90 -11.34 7.59 -7.73
C ILE A 90 -11.61 8.74 -6.76
N ASP A 91 -12.76 9.38 -6.93
CA ASP A 91 -13.27 10.37 -5.98
C ASP A 91 -13.99 9.64 -4.86
N CYS A 92 -13.33 9.54 -3.70
CA CYS A 92 -13.86 8.84 -2.54
C CYS A 92 -15.00 9.61 -1.85
N THR A 93 -15.26 10.86 -2.26
CA THR A 93 -16.38 11.69 -1.78
C THR A 93 -17.61 11.59 -2.68
N ALA A 94 -17.47 11.00 -3.87
CA ALA A 94 -18.57 10.75 -4.79
C ALA A 94 -19.20 9.38 -4.55
N LEU A 95 -20.46 9.23 -4.97
CA LEU A 95 -21.14 7.93 -4.99
C LEU A 95 -20.51 7.03 -6.05
N CYS A 96 -20.46 5.73 -5.76
CA CYS A 96 -20.02 4.72 -6.70
C CYS A 96 -20.98 4.66 -7.89
N MET A 97 -20.49 5.07 -9.06
CA MET A 97 -21.26 5.06 -10.31
C MET A 97 -21.28 3.67 -10.97
N SER A 98 -20.44 2.75 -10.51
CA SER A 98 -20.38 1.39 -11.06
C SER A 98 -21.48 0.49 -10.51
N CYS A 99 -21.92 0.69 -9.27
CA CYS A 99 -22.90 -0.19 -8.61
C CYS A 99 -24.15 0.55 -8.12
N ASN A 100 -25.22 -0.19 -7.89
CA ASN A 100 -26.51 0.36 -7.47
C ASN A 100 -26.68 0.49 -5.95
N LEU A 101 -25.59 0.40 -5.18
CA LEU A 101 -25.65 0.50 -3.71
C LEU A 101 -25.79 1.93 -3.19
N LEU A 102 -25.60 2.95 -4.05
CA LEU A 102 -25.70 4.37 -3.68
C LEU A 102 -24.84 4.73 -2.45
N VAL A 103 -23.64 4.16 -2.37
CA VAL A 103 -22.64 4.43 -1.33
C VAL A 103 -21.41 5.11 -1.92
N LEU A 104 -20.62 5.77 -1.08
CA LEU A 104 -19.37 6.41 -1.49
C LEU A 104 -18.38 5.41 -2.11
N GLU A 105 -17.69 5.81 -3.18
CA GLU A 105 -16.67 5.00 -3.85
C GLU A 105 -15.32 5.05 -3.10
N THR A 106 -15.33 4.65 -1.84
CA THR A 106 -14.11 4.57 -1.03
C THR A 106 -13.24 3.37 -1.42
N LEU A 107 -11.98 3.37 -0.98
CA LEU A 107 -11.09 2.22 -1.15
C LEU A 107 -11.68 0.92 -0.57
N CYS A 108 -12.46 1.00 0.52
CA CYS A 108 -13.15 -0.16 1.10
C CYS A 108 -14.23 -0.63 0.15
N HIS A 109 -15.04 0.31 -0.35
CA HIS A 109 -16.10 -0.03 -1.26
C HIS A 109 -15.53 -0.73 -2.50
N PHE A 110 -14.48 -0.14 -3.08
CA PHE A 110 -13.76 -0.70 -4.21
C PHE A 110 -13.26 -2.13 -3.92
N ILE A 111 -12.44 -2.34 -2.88
CA ILE A 111 -11.80 -3.64 -2.64
C ILE A 111 -12.74 -4.68 -2.05
N LEU A 112 -13.62 -4.32 -1.12
CA LEU A 112 -14.30 -5.25 -0.21
C LEU A 112 -15.81 -5.35 -0.36
N LEU A 113 -16.49 -4.35 -0.94
CA LEU A 113 -17.96 -4.29 -0.90
C LEU A 113 -18.63 -4.25 -2.27
N CYS A 114 -18.07 -3.54 -3.25
CA CYS A 114 -18.71 -3.29 -4.54
C CYS A 114 -19.06 -4.61 -5.25
N PRO A 115 -20.35 -4.84 -5.58
CA PRO A 115 -20.80 -6.06 -6.24
C PRO A 115 -20.21 -6.25 -7.65
N ILE A 116 -19.98 -5.15 -8.38
CA ILE A 116 -19.39 -5.21 -9.72
C ILE A 116 -18.00 -5.85 -9.71
N TYR A 117 -17.22 -5.61 -8.66
CA TYR A 117 -15.88 -6.18 -8.52
C TYR A 117 -15.86 -7.53 -7.82
N GLN A 118 -17.03 -8.08 -7.43
CA GLN A 118 -17.14 -9.37 -6.75
C GLN A 118 -16.49 -10.52 -7.55
N PRO A 119 -16.65 -10.66 -8.88
CA PRO A 119 -16.02 -11.75 -9.62
C PRO A 119 -14.49 -11.73 -9.52
N TYR A 120 -13.88 -10.54 -9.60
CA TYR A 120 -12.43 -10.39 -9.42
C TYR A 120 -12.00 -10.60 -7.98
N ARG A 121 -12.82 -10.16 -7.01
CA ARG A 121 -12.55 -10.39 -5.58
C ARG A 121 -12.55 -11.88 -5.26
N LEU A 122 -13.52 -12.63 -5.77
CA LEU A 122 -13.56 -14.09 -5.62
C LEU A 122 -12.37 -14.75 -6.32
N HIS A 123 -12.03 -14.31 -7.53
CA HIS A 123 -10.92 -14.90 -8.27
C HIS A 123 -9.55 -14.67 -7.60
N TYR A 124 -9.26 -13.45 -7.14
CA TYR A 124 -7.95 -13.10 -6.59
C TYR A 124 -7.86 -13.10 -5.07
N LEU A 125 -8.91 -12.65 -4.38
CA LEU A 125 -8.87 -12.30 -2.95
C LEU A 125 -9.61 -13.29 -2.03
N HIS A 126 -10.35 -14.28 -2.54
CA HIS A 126 -11.16 -15.19 -1.69
C HIS A 126 -10.37 -15.87 -0.56
N ARG A 127 -9.08 -16.13 -0.78
CA ARG A 127 -8.19 -16.77 0.22
C ARG A 127 -7.82 -15.84 1.37
N PHE A 128 -7.92 -14.53 1.17
CA PHE A 128 -7.35 -13.52 2.04
C PHE A 128 -8.40 -12.58 2.64
N VAL A 129 -9.52 -12.43 1.95
CA VAL A 129 -10.65 -11.60 2.36
C VAL A 129 -11.82 -12.53 2.62
N PRO A 130 -12.27 -12.69 3.88
CA PRO A 130 -13.49 -13.44 4.15
C PRO A 130 -14.66 -12.80 3.40
N GLU A 131 -15.54 -13.63 2.84
CA GLU A 131 -16.75 -13.14 2.19
C GLU A 131 -17.51 -12.25 3.18
N CYS A 132 -17.57 -10.95 2.91
CA CYS A 132 -18.50 -10.06 3.59
C CYS A 132 -19.90 -10.48 3.16
N SER A 133 -20.45 -11.46 3.87
CA SER A 133 -21.81 -11.93 3.73
C SER A 133 -22.76 -10.75 3.91
N ASN A 134 -23.36 -10.32 2.81
CA ASN A 134 -24.65 -9.62 2.70
C ASN A 134 -25.11 -8.89 3.97
N SER A 135 -24.37 -7.87 4.42
CA SER A 135 -24.88 -6.95 5.43
C SER A 135 -24.28 -5.58 5.25
N SER A 136 -25.14 -4.71 4.76
CA SER A 136 -25.09 -3.27 4.86
C SER A 136 -25.02 -2.84 6.34
N THR A 137 -23.88 -3.01 7.01
CA THR A 137 -23.55 -2.37 8.30
C THR A 137 -22.14 -2.74 8.77
N ILE A 138 -21.10 -2.33 8.03
CA ILE A 138 -19.81 -2.07 8.67
C ILE A 138 -19.83 -0.57 9.05
N PRO A 139 -19.81 -0.21 10.34
CA PRO A 139 -19.77 1.19 10.76
C PRO A 139 -18.54 1.87 10.14
N ALA A 140 -18.71 3.03 9.51
CA ALA A 140 -17.67 3.74 8.76
C ALA A 140 -16.34 3.90 9.55
N GLU A 141 -16.41 4.05 10.88
CA GLU A 141 -15.24 4.16 11.75
C GLU A 141 -14.42 2.87 11.90
N ARG A 142 -15.03 1.70 11.73
CA ARG A 142 -14.32 0.40 11.71
C ARG A 142 -13.81 0.03 10.31
N VAL A 143 -14.31 0.67 9.26
CA VAL A 143 -13.98 0.35 7.87
C VAL A 143 -12.53 0.72 7.54
N ASP A 144 -12.08 1.91 7.94
CA ASP A 144 -10.74 2.39 7.59
C ASP A 144 -9.61 1.62 8.29
N SER A 145 -9.82 1.20 9.54
CA SER A 145 -8.88 0.31 10.24
C SER A 145 -8.83 -1.07 9.59
N THR A 146 -9.98 -1.59 9.17
CA THR A 146 -10.07 -2.92 8.52
C THR A 146 -9.35 -2.93 7.18
N ILE A 147 -9.46 -1.88 6.35
CA ILE A 147 -8.69 -1.80 5.09
C ILE A 147 -7.19 -1.77 5.39
N LEU A 148 -6.77 -0.93 6.35
CA LEU A 148 -5.35 -0.79 6.65
C LEU A 148 -4.77 -2.13 7.13
N ASP A 149 -5.50 -2.87 7.95
CA ASP A 149 -5.16 -4.22 8.38
C ASP A 149 -5.14 -5.21 7.21
N GLN A 150 -6.10 -5.10 6.27
CA GLN A 150 -6.08 -5.93 5.07
C GLN A 150 -4.89 -5.61 4.15
N LEU A 151 -4.49 -4.35 4.06
CA LEU A 151 -3.32 -3.91 3.30
C LEU A 151 -2.00 -4.14 4.06
N ASN A 152 -2.03 -4.43 5.35
CA ASN A 152 -0.88 -4.83 6.18
C ASN A 152 -0.45 -6.27 5.87
N CYS A 153 0.18 -6.47 4.71
CA CYS A 153 0.66 -7.77 4.22
C CYS A 153 2.14 -8.03 4.55
N SER A 154 2.58 -7.67 5.76
CA SER A 154 4.01 -7.61 6.15
C SER A 154 4.83 -8.83 5.71
N TYR A 155 4.30 -10.05 5.86
CA TYR A 155 5.03 -11.27 5.49
C TYR A 155 4.36 -12.11 4.39
N ASP A 156 3.16 -11.72 3.95
CA ASP A 156 2.36 -12.50 3.00
C ASP A 156 2.48 -11.92 1.58
N LEU A 157 3.52 -12.36 0.88
CA LEU A 157 3.79 -11.95 -0.50
C LEU A 157 2.70 -12.43 -1.47
N ASP A 158 2.03 -13.55 -1.17
CA ASP A 158 0.95 -14.08 -1.99
C ASP A 158 -0.27 -13.17 -1.91
N LYS A 159 -0.60 -12.67 -0.71
CA LYS A 159 -1.64 -11.66 -0.50
C LYS A 159 -1.31 -10.36 -1.23
N VAL A 160 -0.07 -9.88 -1.16
CA VAL A 160 0.36 -8.68 -1.92
C VAL A 160 0.16 -8.90 -3.42
N ALA A 161 0.63 -10.03 -3.94
CA ALA A 161 0.51 -10.34 -5.36
C ALA A 161 -0.96 -10.49 -5.79
N ALA A 162 -1.82 -11.05 -4.93
CA ALA A 162 -3.26 -11.13 -5.16
C ALA A 162 -3.91 -9.75 -5.26
N ILE A 163 -3.63 -8.84 -4.31
CA ILE A 163 -4.11 -7.45 -4.34
C ILE A 163 -3.60 -6.74 -5.60
N CYS A 164 -2.31 -6.89 -5.92
CA CYS A 164 -1.70 -6.24 -7.09
C CYS A 164 -2.21 -6.79 -8.44
N ARG A 165 -2.81 -7.98 -8.48
CA ARG A 165 -3.51 -8.51 -9.66
C ARG A 165 -4.98 -8.11 -9.69
N TYR A 166 -5.61 -8.05 -8.53
CA TYR A 166 -7.00 -7.62 -8.38
C TYR A 166 -7.20 -6.17 -8.84
N VAL A 167 -6.39 -5.25 -8.31
CA VAL A 167 -6.60 -3.80 -8.51
C VAL A 167 -6.54 -3.40 -9.99
N PRO A 168 -5.54 -3.79 -10.80
CA PRO A 168 -5.53 -3.50 -12.23
C PRO A 168 -6.75 -4.05 -12.97
N SER A 169 -7.18 -5.28 -12.67
CA SER A 169 -8.32 -5.92 -13.31
C SER A 169 -9.63 -5.19 -12.99
N ALA A 170 -9.83 -4.83 -11.72
CA ALA A 170 -11.00 -4.06 -11.29
C ALA A 170 -11.00 -2.64 -11.88
N LEU A 171 -9.84 -1.97 -11.94
CA LEU A 171 -9.72 -0.63 -12.55
C LEU A 171 -10.01 -0.63 -14.05
N ARG A 172 -9.58 -1.66 -14.78
CA ARG A 172 -9.90 -1.80 -16.22
C ARG A 172 -11.39 -2.01 -16.45
N LEU A 173 -12.06 -2.79 -15.59
CA LEU A 173 -13.52 -2.90 -15.65
C LEU A 173 -14.18 -1.57 -15.35
N ARG A 174 -13.74 -0.88 -14.28
CA ARG A 174 -14.26 0.44 -13.91
C ARG A 174 -14.13 1.43 -15.06
N SER A 175 -12.96 1.53 -15.67
CA SER A 175 -12.70 2.47 -16.76
C SER A 175 -13.55 2.14 -17.99
N PHE A 176 -13.73 0.85 -18.29
CA PHE A 176 -14.66 0.41 -19.32
C PHE A 176 -16.12 0.80 -19.01
N SER A 177 -16.59 0.60 -17.77
CA SER A 177 -17.95 0.95 -17.37
C SER A 177 -18.23 2.46 -17.35
N LEU A 178 -17.21 3.27 -17.03
CA LEU A 178 -17.33 4.72 -16.92
C LEU A 178 -16.89 5.47 -18.18
N ASN A 179 -16.41 4.76 -19.21
CA ASN A 179 -15.79 5.32 -20.41
C ASN A 179 -14.60 6.26 -20.10
N GLU A 180 -13.73 5.84 -19.17
CA GLU A 180 -12.50 6.53 -18.75
C GLU A 180 -11.21 5.92 -19.36
#